data_AF-A0A9X0D9L1-F1
#
_entry.id   AF-A0A9X0D9L1-F1
#
_cell.length_a   1.000
_cell.length_b   1.000
_cell.length_c   1.000
_cell.angle_alpha   90.00
_cell.angle_beta   90.00
_cell.angle_gamma   90.00
#
_symmetry.space_group_name_H-M   'P 1'
#
loop_
_entity.id
_entity.type
_entity.pdbx_description
1 polymer ?
#
loop_
_entity_poly.entity_id
_entity_poly.type
_entity_poly.pdbx_seq_one_letter_code
_entity_poly.pdbx_strand_id
1 'polypeptide(L)'
;MDEARKMLEKSLELWQGKDEELPEAPAPSYESRITTSKLLIELENYESAGSVLEELIEESDEVPQVWYLFGWLNHITNQDSSSIRTCLERAQKLFTQCGCEDQPMMEHVTELLASLPEDAKESQDEENGDLDDNSNPADSDEEEMETQ
;
A
#
# COMPACT_ATOMS: atom_id res chain seq x y z
N MET A 1 -7.21 -20.93 20.59
CA MET A 1 -7.23 -20.17 19.33
C MET A 1 -8.67 -20.01 18.83
N ASP A 2 -9.45 -21.09 18.81
CA ASP A 2 -10.85 -21.06 18.33
C ASP A 2 -11.76 -20.03 19.03
N GLU A 3 -11.64 -19.88 20.36
CA GLU A 3 -12.45 -18.89 21.09
C GLU A 3 -12.10 -17.45 20.71
N ALA A 4 -10.81 -17.16 20.48
CA ALA A 4 -10.35 -15.84 20.04
C ALA A 4 -10.86 -15.53 18.62
N ARG A 5 -10.83 -16.52 17.73
CA ARG A 5 -11.37 -16.40 16.37
C ARG A 5 -12.86 -16.08 16.39
N LYS A 6 -13.66 -16.84 17.15
CA LYS A 6 -15.11 -16.62 17.29
C LYS A 6 -15.46 -15.23 17.82
N MET A 7 -14.71 -14.74 18.81
CA MET A 7 -14.95 -13.41 19.37
C MET A 7 -14.63 -12.30 18.38
N LEU A 8 -13.58 -12.47 17.58
CA LEU A 8 -13.23 -11.53 16.51
C LEU A 8 -14.24 -11.55 15.36
N GLU A 9 -14.66 -12.74 14.91
CA GLU A 9 -15.73 -12.90 13.90
C GLU A 9 -17.02 -12.19 14.33
N LYS A 10 -17.44 -12.41 15.59
CA LYS A 10 -18.60 -11.70 16.13
C LYS A 10 -18.40 -10.18 16.16
N SER A 11 -17.19 -9.70 16.46
CA SER A 11 -16.91 -8.26 16.43
C SER A 11 -17.00 -7.66 15.02
N LEU A 12 -16.56 -8.42 14.01
CA LEU A 12 -16.64 -8.04 12.59
C LEU A 12 -18.09 -7.99 12.12
N GLU A 13 -18.89 -9.02 12.44
CA GLU A 13 -20.31 -9.08 12.07
C GLU A 13 -21.09 -7.85 12.55
N LEU A 14 -20.79 -7.38 13.76
CA LEU A 14 -21.43 -6.21 14.37
C LEU A 14 -21.12 -4.89 13.66
N TRP A 15 -19.87 -4.65 13.27
CA TRP A 15 -19.49 -3.39 12.63
C TRP A 15 -19.66 -3.40 11.11
N GLN A 16 -19.61 -4.59 10.47
CA GLN A 16 -19.85 -4.73 9.03
C GLN A 16 -21.36 -4.80 8.71
N GLY A 17 -22.23 -4.68 9.72
CA GLY A 17 -23.68 -4.70 9.56
C GLY A 17 -24.22 -6.04 9.03
N LYS A 18 -23.48 -7.14 9.24
CA LYS A 18 -23.89 -8.49 8.78
C LYS A 18 -24.92 -9.14 9.70
N ASP A 19 -25.09 -8.63 10.90
CA ASP A 19 -26.11 -9.07 11.85
C ASP A 19 -27.38 -8.21 11.71
N GLU A 20 -28.39 -8.72 11.00
CA GLU A 20 -29.68 -8.04 10.80
C GLU A 20 -30.51 -7.89 12.10
N GLU A 21 -30.18 -8.63 13.16
CA GLU A 21 -30.91 -8.60 14.43
C GLU A 21 -30.38 -7.51 15.38
N LEU A 22 -29.19 -6.97 15.12
CA LEU A 22 -28.54 -5.98 15.96
C LEU A 22 -28.37 -4.63 15.24
N PRO A 23 -28.45 -3.50 15.98
CA PRO A 23 -28.15 -2.21 15.39
C PRO A 23 -26.68 -2.17 14.95
N GLU A 24 -26.44 -1.63 13.75
CA GLU A 24 -25.10 -1.45 13.19
C GLU A 24 -24.22 -0.70 14.21
N ALA A 25 -23.11 -1.32 14.60
CA ALA A 25 -22.14 -0.68 15.46
C ALA A 25 -21.31 0.29 14.61
N PRO A 26 -20.95 1.47 15.12
CA PRO A 26 -20.04 2.36 14.41
C PRO A 26 -18.73 1.61 14.13
N ALA A 27 -18.22 1.76 12.91
CA ALA A 27 -16.93 1.19 12.52
C ALA A 27 -15.84 1.60 13.53
N PRO A 28 -14.95 0.68 13.93
CA PRO A 28 -13.80 1.03 14.74
C PRO A 28 -12.91 2.04 14.03
N SER A 29 -12.04 2.68 14.81
CA SER A 29 -11.00 3.55 14.25
C SER A 29 -10.14 2.81 13.22
N TYR A 30 -9.57 3.55 12.26
CA TYR A 30 -8.68 3.01 11.23
C TYR A 30 -7.55 2.14 11.83
N GLU A 31 -6.86 2.66 12.84
CA GLU A 31 -5.80 1.94 13.59
C GLU A 31 -6.29 0.66 14.27
N SER A 32 -7.52 0.67 14.80
CA SER A 32 -8.12 -0.53 15.39
C SER A 32 -8.38 -1.59 14.33
N ARG A 33 -8.85 -1.19 13.14
CA ARG A 33 -9.04 -2.12 12.01
C ARG A 33 -7.73 -2.70 11.50
N ILE A 34 -6.65 -1.91 11.42
CA ILE A 34 -5.29 -2.43 11.11
C ILE A 34 -4.88 -3.49 12.14
N THR A 35 -5.06 -3.19 13.43
CA THR A 35 -4.72 -4.12 14.51
C THR A 35 -5.55 -5.40 14.41
N THR A 36 -6.83 -5.29 14.08
CA THR A 36 -7.70 -6.44 13.84
C THR A 36 -7.22 -7.27 12.66
N SER A 37 -6.82 -6.67 11.54
CA SER A 37 -6.26 -7.42 10.39
C SER A 37 -5.02 -8.23 10.78
N LYS A 38 -4.11 -7.69 11.60
CA LYS A 38 -2.95 -8.43 12.13
C LYS A 38 -3.38 -9.63 12.96
N LEU A 39 -4.34 -9.46 13.87
CA LEU A 39 -4.87 -10.55 14.69
C LEU A 39 -5.57 -11.62 13.83
N LEU A 40 -6.30 -11.21 12.79
CA LEU A 40 -6.94 -12.15 11.87
C LEU A 40 -5.91 -12.97 11.09
N ILE A 41 -4.81 -12.35 10.63
CA ILE A 41 -3.69 -13.05 9.99
C ILE A 41 -3.04 -14.04 10.96
N GLU A 42 -2.75 -13.62 12.19
CA GLU A 42 -2.18 -14.50 13.24
C GLU A 42 -3.08 -15.69 13.58
N LEU A 43 -4.39 -15.52 13.45
CA LEU A 43 -5.40 -16.55 13.67
C LEU A 43 -5.75 -17.33 12.40
N GLU A 44 -5.03 -17.13 11.30
CA GLU A 44 -5.25 -17.78 10.00
C GLU A 44 -6.66 -17.52 9.41
N ASN A 45 -7.33 -16.45 9.84
CA ASN A 45 -8.61 -15.99 9.26
C ASN A 45 -8.34 -15.02 8.11
N TYR A 46 -7.77 -15.56 7.04
CA TYR A 46 -7.26 -14.80 5.89
C TYR A 46 -8.36 -14.09 5.10
N GLU A 47 -9.53 -14.71 4.95
CA GLU A 47 -10.66 -14.12 4.22
C GLU A 47 -11.15 -12.83 4.91
N SER A 48 -11.34 -12.89 6.23
CA SER A 48 -11.75 -11.71 7.00
C SER A 48 -10.64 -10.66 7.03
N ALA A 49 -9.38 -11.06 7.15
CA ALA A 49 -8.24 -10.13 7.09
C ALA A 49 -8.20 -9.38 5.76
N GLY A 50 -8.40 -10.08 4.64
CA GLY A 50 -8.45 -9.50 3.29
C GLY A 50 -9.55 -8.47 3.16
N SER A 51 -10.78 -8.83 3.54
CA SER A 51 -11.92 -7.91 3.53
C SER A 51 -11.67 -6.62 4.31
N VAL A 52 -11.11 -6.71 5.53
CA VAL A 52 -10.81 -5.52 6.33
C VAL A 52 -9.68 -4.69 5.70
N LEU A 53 -8.66 -5.33 5.13
CA LEU A 53 -7.56 -4.62 4.47
C LEU A 53 -8.00 -3.91 3.19
N GLU A 54 -8.89 -4.51 2.40
CA GLU A 54 -9.51 -3.88 1.23
C GLU A 54 -10.31 -2.63 1.63
N GLU A 55 -11.16 -2.73 2.66
CA GLU A 55 -11.89 -1.57 3.22
C GLU A 55 -10.94 -0.45 3.66
N LEU A 56 -9.81 -0.80 4.30
CA LEU A 56 -8.81 0.17 4.74
C LEU A 56 -8.11 0.87 3.56
N ILE A 57 -7.84 0.15 2.46
CA ILE A 57 -7.24 0.70 1.24
C ILE A 57 -8.24 1.64 0.54
N GLU A 58 -9.52 1.25 0.46
CA GLU A 58 -10.58 2.08 -0.12
C GLU A 58 -10.76 3.40 0.66
N GLU A 59 -10.63 3.37 1.99
CA GLU A 59 -10.70 4.56 2.83
C GLU A 59 -9.44 5.43 2.75
N SER A 60 -8.25 4.81 2.68
CA SER A 60 -6.99 5.51 2.50
C SER A 60 -5.93 4.61 1.87
N ASP A 61 -5.48 4.98 0.67
CA ASP A 61 -4.48 4.24 -0.08
C ASP A 61 -3.04 4.74 0.18
N GLU A 62 -2.86 5.66 1.14
CA GLU A 62 -1.57 6.28 1.46
C GLU A 62 -0.86 5.67 2.67
N VAL A 63 -1.41 4.61 3.27
CA VAL A 63 -0.86 3.97 4.48
C VAL A 63 0.05 2.79 4.11
N PRO A 64 1.39 2.90 4.20
CA PRO A 64 2.30 1.84 3.74
C PRO A 64 2.07 0.49 4.45
N GLN A 65 1.74 0.54 5.74
CA GLN A 65 1.52 -0.66 6.55
C GLN A 65 0.33 -1.49 6.05
N VAL A 66 -0.73 -0.86 5.53
CA VAL A 66 -1.91 -1.58 5.03
C VAL A 66 -1.56 -2.33 3.75
N TRP A 67 -0.86 -1.67 2.83
CA TRP A 67 -0.34 -2.31 1.61
C TRP A 67 0.64 -3.45 1.90
N TYR A 68 1.53 -3.28 2.87
CA TYR A 68 2.42 -4.34 3.32
C TYR A 68 1.64 -5.55 3.86
N LEU A 69 0.67 -5.34 4.75
CA LEU A 69 -0.14 -6.41 5.32
C LEU A 69 -0.95 -7.15 4.25
N PHE A 70 -1.47 -6.42 3.27
CA PHE A 70 -2.23 -7.01 2.15
C PHE A 70 -1.33 -7.81 1.22
N GLY A 71 -0.15 -7.29 0.87
CA GLY A 71 0.87 -8.03 0.11
C GLY A 71 1.35 -9.28 0.84
N TRP A 72 1.60 -9.19 2.16
CA TRP A 72 1.97 -10.33 2.99
C TRP A 72 0.85 -11.38 3.05
N LEU A 73 -0.40 -10.96 3.24
CA LEU A 73 -1.57 -11.84 3.20
C LEU A 73 -1.66 -12.58 1.86
N ASN A 74 -1.48 -11.87 0.75
CA ASN A 74 -1.48 -12.45 -0.59
C ASN A 74 -0.33 -13.46 -0.77
N HIS A 75 0.84 -13.16 -0.21
CA HIS A 75 1.99 -14.07 -0.22
C HIS A 75 1.71 -15.38 0.54
N ILE A 76 1.27 -15.31 1.80
CA ILE A 76 1.04 -16.49 2.63
C ILE A 76 -0.16 -17.33 2.16
N THR A 77 -1.09 -16.73 1.42
CA THR A 77 -2.23 -17.43 0.80
C THR A 77 -1.95 -17.91 -0.63
N ASN A 78 -0.72 -17.74 -1.13
CA ASN A 78 -0.29 -18.12 -2.47
C ASN A 78 -1.15 -17.52 -3.60
N GLN A 79 -1.50 -16.24 -3.49
CA GLN A 79 -2.12 -15.49 -4.58
C GLN A 79 -1.16 -15.28 -5.75
N ASP A 80 -1.68 -14.73 -6.84
CA ASP A 80 -0.90 -14.44 -8.03
C ASP A 80 0.28 -13.50 -7.74
N SER A 81 1.44 -13.80 -8.34
CA SER A 81 2.68 -13.05 -8.13
C SER A 81 2.57 -11.59 -8.57
N SER A 82 1.76 -11.28 -9.57
CA SER A 82 1.49 -9.89 -10.00
C SER A 82 0.72 -9.10 -8.94
N SER A 83 -0.26 -9.73 -8.26
CA SER A 83 -1.04 -9.10 -7.19
C SER A 83 -0.16 -8.82 -5.97
N ILE A 84 0.64 -9.81 -5.56
CA ILE A 84 1.59 -9.65 -4.44
C ILE A 84 2.58 -8.52 -4.75
N ARG A 85 3.18 -8.54 -5.95
CA ARG A 85 4.13 -7.53 -6.41
C ARG A 85 3.52 -6.12 -6.38
N THR A 86 2.34 -5.93 -6.96
CA THR A 86 1.65 -4.63 -6.99
C THR A 86 1.45 -4.06 -5.59
N CYS A 87 0.99 -4.89 -4.64
CA CYS A 87 0.76 -4.46 -3.27
C CYS A 87 2.06 -4.05 -2.57
N LEU A 88 3.12 -4.84 -2.73
CA LEU A 88 4.41 -4.61 -2.09
C LEU A 88 5.18 -3.43 -2.71
N GLU A 89 5.09 -3.22 -4.03
CA GLU A 89 5.64 -2.05 -4.71
C GLU A 89 4.95 -0.76 -4.26
N ARG A 90 3.61 -0.78 -4.10
CA ARG A 90 2.86 0.34 -3.53
C ARG A 90 3.30 0.64 -2.09
N ALA A 91 3.46 -0.39 -1.26
CA ALA A 91 3.99 -0.24 0.10
C ALA A 91 5.38 0.41 0.09
N GLN A 92 6.31 -0.09 -0.73
CA GLN A 92 7.68 0.43 -0.86
C GLN A 92 7.72 1.91 -1.29
N LYS A 93 6.90 2.28 -2.28
CA LYS A 93 6.76 3.68 -2.74
C LYS A 93 6.32 4.58 -1.59
N LEU A 94 5.31 4.14 -0.84
CA LEU A 94 4.77 4.92 0.28
C LEU A 94 5.74 5.04 1.44
N PHE A 95 6.49 3.99 1.81
CA PHE A 95 7.52 4.06 2.87
C PHE A 95 8.53 5.18 2.59
N THR A 96 8.97 5.29 1.33
CA THR A 96 9.90 6.34 0.89
C THR A 96 9.25 7.71 0.92
N GLN A 97 8.00 7.81 0.46
CA GLN A 97 7.27 9.09 0.38
C GLN A 97 6.93 9.68 1.75
N CYS A 98 6.54 8.85 2.72
CA CYS A 98 6.16 9.32 4.06
C CYS A 98 7.34 9.38 5.05
N GLY A 99 8.53 8.95 4.65
CA GLY A 99 9.71 8.92 5.51
C GLY A 99 9.58 7.95 6.68
N CYS A 100 8.92 6.81 6.45
CA CYS A 100 8.73 5.80 7.49
C CYS A 100 10.07 5.17 7.90
N GLU A 101 10.30 5.04 9.21
CA GLU A 101 11.55 4.51 9.77
C GLU A 101 11.46 3.03 10.21
N ASP A 102 10.40 2.30 9.80
CA ASP A 102 10.24 0.87 10.12
C ASP A 102 11.15 0.00 9.22
N GLN A 103 12.43 0.00 9.56
CA GLN A 103 13.47 -0.73 8.83
C GLN A 103 13.18 -2.23 8.68
N PRO A 104 12.76 -2.96 9.74
CA PRO A 104 12.40 -4.38 9.60
C PRO A 104 11.29 -4.64 8.58
N MET A 105 10.25 -3.77 8.54
CA MET A 105 9.16 -3.92 7.57
C MET A 105 9.64 -3.67 6.14
N MET A 106 10.48 -2.64 5.92
CA MET A 106 11.04 -2.33 4.60
C MET A 106 11.97 -3.43 4.08
N GLU A 107 12.79 -4.02 4.96
CA GLU A 107 13.64 -5.16 4.62
C GLU A 107 12.79 -6.36 4.18
N HIS A 108 11.73 -6.66 4.93
CA HIS A 108 10.85 -7.78 4.59
C HIS A 108 10.10 -7.56 3.27
N VAL A 109 9.62 -6.35 2.98
CA VAL A 109 9.04 -6.01 1.66
C VAL A 109 10.04 -6.30 0.54
N THR A 110 11.31 -5.92 0.75
CA THR A 110 12.38 -6.13 -0.24
C THR A 110 12.67 -7.61 -0.44
N GLU A 111 12.74 -8.39 0.65
CA GLU A 111 12.92 -9.85 0.59
C GLU A 111 11.77 -10.54 -0.15
N LEU A 112 10.52 -10.16 0.14
CA LEU A 112 9.34 -10.70 -0.52
C LEU A 112 9.36 -10.41 -2.02
N LEU A 113 9.61 -9.16 -2.42
CA LEU A 113 9.71 -8.78 -3.84
C LEU A 113 10.81 -9.56 -4.58
N ALA A 114 11.96 -9.80 -3.93
CA ALA A 114 13.06 -10.58 -4.49
C ALA A 114 12.75 -12.08 -4.58
N SER A 115 11.83 -12.59 -3.76
CA SER A 115 11.41 -13.99 -3.75
C SER A 115 10.38 -14.34 -4.82
N LEU A 116 9.65 -13.34 -5.33
CA LEU A 116 8.64 -13.54 -6.37
C LEU A 116 9.31 -13.91 -7.70
N PRO A 117 8.69 -14.77 -8.52
CA PRO A 117 9.18 -15.02 -9.87
C PRO A 117 9.34 -13.70 -10.63
N GLU A 118 10.36 -13.63 -11.49
CA GLU A 118 10.48 -12.55 -12.47
C GLU A 118 9.36 -12.70 -13.49
N ASP A 119 8.18 -12.18 -13.16
CA ASP A 119 7.13 -11.99 -14.14
C ASP A 119 7.59 -10.88 -15.09
N ALA A 120 7.52 -11.16 -16.38
CA ALA A 120 8.07 -10.34 -17.45
C ALA A 120 7.47 -8.93 -17.43
N LYS A 121 8.16 -7.98 -16.78
CA LYS A 121 8.04 -6.52 -16.90
C LYS A 121 6.76 -6.05 -17.61
N GLU A 122 5.68 -5.90 -16.87
CA GLU A 122 4.69 -4.90 -17.26
C GLU A 122 5.18 -3.57 -16.69
N SER A 123 5.94 -2.87 -17.52
CA SER A 123 6.31 -1.48 -17.35
C SER A 123 5.06 -0.65 -17.12
N GLN A 124 4.75 -0.35 -15.86
CA GLN A 124 3.96 0.82 -15.52
C GLN A 124 4.86 2.04 -15.74
N ASP A 125 4.95 2.46 -17.01
CA ASP A 125 5.34 3.81 -17.37
C ASP A 125 4.27 4.76 -16.82
N GLU A 126 4.37 5.12 -15.54
CA GLU A 126 3.74 6.34 -15.03
C GLU A 126 4.72 7.49 -15.19
N GLU A 127 4.63 8.10 -16.37
CA GLU A 127 4.64 9.53 -16.62
C GLU A 127 4.90 10.40 -15.37
N ASN A 128 6.10 10.96 -15.28
CA ASN A 128 6.36 12.12 -14.43
C ASN A 128 6.86 13.28 -15.30
N GLY A 129 5.92 14.16 -15.62
CA GLY A 129 6.03 15.58 -15.33
C GLY A 129 7.13 16.35 -16.03
N ASP A 130 6.75 16.91 -17.18
CA ASP A 130 7.31 18.12 -17.79
C ASP A 130 7.67 19.19 -16.73
N LEU A 131 8.94 19.57 -16.66
CA LEU A 131 9.39 20.82 -16.05
C LEU A 131 10.30 21.53 -17.06
N ASP A 132 9.63 22.27 -17.94
CA ASP A 132 10.12 23.49 -18.59
C ASP A 132 10.87 24.38 -17.60
N ASP A 133 12.19 24.33 -17.63
CA ASP A 133 13.04 25.44 -17.20
C ASP A 133 14.28 25.47 -18.08
N ASN A 134 14.20 26.21 -19.18
CA ASN A 134 15.38 26.79 -19.78
C ASN A 134 15.19 28.31 -19.95
N SER A 135 15.13 28.97 -18.80
CA SER A 135 15.97 30.15 -18.49
C SER A 135 16.54 30.90 -19.70
N ASN A 136 15.87 31.99 -20.04
CA ASN A 136 16.37 33.08 -20.89
C ASN A 136 17.62 33.76 -20.29
N PRO A 137 18.71 33.96 -21.06
CA PRO A 137 19.62 35.07 -20.81
C PRO A 137 19.38 36.16 -21.87
N ALA A 138 18.80 37.27 -21.40
CA ALA A 138 18.96 38.56 -22.04
C ALA A 138 20.40 39.08 -21.84
N ASP A 139 20.76 40.07 -22.67
CA ASP A 139 21.97 40.92 -22.65
C ASP A 139 23.26 40.31 -23.26
N SER A 140 24.08 41.02 -24.03
CA SER A 140 24.14 42.45 -24.37
C SER A 140 25.04 42.66 -25.61
N ASP A 141 24.95 43.86 -26.18
CA ASP A 141 25.70 44.48 -27.28
C ASP A 141 27.17 44.07 -27.50
N GLU A 142 27.62 44.10 -28.76
CA GLU A 142 28.67 45.03 -29.21
C GLU A 142 28.83 45.02 -30.75
N GLU A 143 28.67 46.22 -31.34
CA GLU A 143 29.05 46.57 -32.71
C GLU A 143 30.59 46.60 -32.89
N GLU A 144 31.02 46.80 -34.15
CA GLU A 144 32.37 47.08 -34.69
C GLU A 144 32.86 45.97 -35.64
N MET A 145 33.40 46.20 -36.84
CA MET A 145 33.77 47.39 -37.60
C MET A 145 34.08 46.96 -39.06
N GLU A 146 34.12 47.96 -39.93
CA GLU A 146 34.38 48.02 -41.38
C GLU A 146 35.73 47.43 -41.89
N THR A 147 35.93 47.47 -43.21
CA THR A 147 37.12 47.18 -44.08
C THR A 147 37.08 45.81 -44.79
N GLN A 148 37.19 45.68 -46.13
CA GLN A 148 37.56 46.57 -47.24
C GLN A 148 37.04 45.98 -48.57
#